data_AF-A0A9W8H987-F1
#
_entry.id   AF-A0A9W8H987-F1
#
_cell.length_a   1.000
_cell.length_b   1.000
_cell.length_c   1.000
_cell.angle_alpha   90.00
_cell.angle_beta   90.00
_cell.angle_gamma   90.00
#
_symmetry.space_group_name_H-M   'P 1'
#
loop_
_entity.id
_entity.type
_entity.pdbx_description
1 polymer ?
#
loop_
_entity_poly.entity_id
_entity_poly.type
_entity_poly.pdbx_seq_one_letter_code
_entity_poly.pdbx_strand_id
1 'polypeptide(L)'
;MHNLILAVALLLVLSIRGVNADFNRCNAEEWRPVLKKAYLQQKHMPPPRSISQKRVLEEELPKPYRILTPFSPYTHYRTTRRLTIYVDDKNIVEDVECS
;
A
#
# COMPACT_ATOMS: atom_id res chain seq x y z
N MET A 1 13.48 41.33 43.79
CA MET A 1 13.25 41.65 42.36
C MET A 1 13.38 40.36 41.59
N HIS A 2 12.28 39.88 41.00
CA HIS A 2 12.17 38.58 40.34
C HIS A 2 12.57 38.72 38.88
N ASN A 3 13.59 37.99 38.43
CA ASN A 3 13.87 37.80 37.00
C ASN A 3 13.60 36.33 36.67
N LEU A 4 12.39 36.07 36.18
CA LEU A 4 11.95 34.82 35.57
C LEU A 4 12.53 34.73 34.16
N ILE A 5 13.49 33.83 33.95
CA ILE A 5 14.00 33.51 32.62
C ILE A 5 12.95 32.63 31.91
N LEU A 6 12.31 33.24 30.92
CA LEU A 6 11.52 32.59 29.86
C LEU A 6 12.36 31.48 29.19
N ALA A 7 11.85 30.25 29.17
CA ALA A 7 12.30 29.24 28.21
C ALA A 7 11.07 28.61 27.57
N VAL A 8 10.90 28.93 26.29
CA VAL A 8 9.84 28.53 25.38
C VAL A 8 9.90 27.02 25.18
N ALA A 9 8.97 26.27 25.79
CA ALA A 9 8.73 24.89 25.43
C ALA A 9 7.88 24.87 24.14
N LEU A 10 8.59 24.80 23.01
CA LEU A 10 8.04 24.59 21.68
C LEU A 10 7.33 23.23 21.65
N LEU A 11 6.04 23.20 21.96
CA LEU A 11 5.20 22.02 21.73
C LEU A 11 4.98 21.90 20.22
N LEU A 12 5.89 21.17 19.57
CA LEU A 12 5.67 20.51 18.29
C LEU A 12 4.49 19.55 18.45
N VAL A 13 3.27 20.08 18.37
CA VAL A 13 2.09 19.26 18.17
C VAL A 13 2.24 18.66 16.78
N LEU A 14 2.68 17.40 16.78
CA LEU A 14 2.62 16.48 15.66
C LEU A 14 1.31 16.73 14.92
N SER A 15 1.42 17.34 13.76
CA SER A 15 0.32 17.42 12.82
C SER A 15 0.00 15.97 12.49
N ILE A 16 -1.06 15.44 13.09
CA ILE A 16 -1.75 14.27 12.58
C ILE A 16 -2.24 14.72 11.21
N ARG A 17 -1.36 14.55 10.20
CA ARG A 17 -1.81 14.48 8.82
C ARG A 17 -2.67 13.23 8.82
N GLY A 18 -3.97 13.43 9.07
CA GLY A 18 -4.98 12.61 8.45
C GLY A 18 -4.60 12.61 6.99
N VAL A 19 -3.93 11.54 6.57
CA VAL A 19 -3.68 11.26 5.17
C VAL A 19 -5.08 11.06 4.62
N ASN A 20 -5.69 12.16 4.17
CA ASN A 20 -6.60 12.12 3.05
C ASN A 20 -5.79 11.45 1.95
N ALA A 21 -5.82 10.12 1.95
CA ALA A 21 -5.34 9.32 0.84
C ALA A 21 -6.12 9.86 -0.34
N ASP A 22 -5.41 10.57 -1.19
CA ASP A 22 -5.96 11.26 -2.34
C ASP A 22 -6.53 10.18 -3.26
N PHE A 23 -7.83 9.89 -3.09
CA PHE A 23 -8.54 8.78 -3.74
C PHE A 23 -8.49 8.86 -5.28
N ASN A 24 -7.96 9.96 -5.83
CA ASN A 24 -7.80 10.22 -7.25
C ASN A 24 -6.41 9.93 -7.82
N ARG A 25 -5.39 9.69 -6.98
CA ARG A 25 -4.01 9.55 -7.43
C ARG A 25 -3.53 8.11 -7.24
N CYS A 26 -3.95 7.24 -8.15
CA CYS A 26 -3.27 5.95 -8.31
C CYS A 26 -1.78 6.23 -8.64
N ASN A 27 -0.86 5.73 -7.81
CA ASN A 27 0.57 5.95 -7.95
C ASN A 27 1.33 4.62 -8.08
N ALA A 28 1.18 3.93 -9.22
CA ALA A 28 1.86 2.65 -9.45
C ALA A 28 3.38 2.76 -9.35
N GLU A 29 3.99 3.90 -9.69
CA GLU A 29 5.44 4.09 -9.64
C GLU A 29 5.99 4.06 -8.21
N GLU A 30 5.26 4.61 -7.25
CA GLU A 30 5.64 4.58 -5.83
C GLU A 30 5.48 3.18 -5.22
N TRP A 31 4.43 2.46 -5.62
CA TRP A 31 4.11 1.14 -5.05
C TRP A 31 4.87 -0.01 -5.72
N ARG A 32 5.27 0.12 -6.99
CA ARG A 32 6.05 -0.89 -7.72
C ARG A 32 7.32 -1.33 -6.97
N PRO A 33 8.20 -0.46 -6.45
CA PRO A 33 9.38 -0.91 -5.70
C PRO A 33 9.05 -1.56 -4.35
N VAL A 34 7.91 -1.21 -3.75
CA VAL A 34 7.47 -1.77 -2.46
C VAL A 34 6.94 -3.19 -2.64
N LEU A 35 6.23 -3.42 -3.75
CA LEU A 35 5.46 -4.64 -4.00
C LEU A 35 6.15 -5.64 -4.93
N LYS A 36 6.94 -5.21 -5.92
CA LYS A 36 7.52 -6.12 -6.93
C LYS A 36 8.36 -7.21 -6.28
N LYS A 37 8.11 -8.48 -6.65
CA LYS A 37 8.69 -9.70 -6.06
C LYS A 37 8.36 -9.95 -4.59
N ALA A 38 7.52 -9.12 -3.96
CA ALA A 38 6.99 -9.39 -2.64
C ALA A 38 5.89 -10.44 -2.74
N TYR A 39 5.71 -11.20 -1.67
CA TYR A 39 4.52 -12.03 -1.49
C TYR A 39 3.41 -11.21 -0.89
N LEU A 40 2.29 -11.21 -1.59
CA LEU A 40 1.08 -10.56 -1.16
C LEU A 40 0.27 -11.53 -0.28
N GLN A 41 0.25 -11.25 1.03
CA GLN A 41 -0.59 -11.98 1.96
C GLN A 41 -2.02 -11.45 1.89
N GLN A 42 -2.90 -12.23 1.27
CA GLN A 42 -4.34 -11.96 1.29
C GLN A 42 -4.97 -12.41 2.62
N LYS A 43 -6.03 -11.72 3.04
CA LYS A 43 -6.70 -11.96 4.34
C LYS A 43 -7.26 -13.39 4.47
N HIS A 44 -7.72 -13.96 3.36
CA HIS A 44 -8.38 -15.26 3.33
C HIS A 44 -7.43 -16.44 3.13
N MET A 45 -6.13 -16.18 2.93
CA MET A 45 -5.14 -17.23 2.73
C MET A 45 -4.42 -17.55 4.03
N PRO A 46 -4.17 -18.84 4.34
CA PRO A 46 -3.33 -19.19 5.46
C PRO A 46 -1.91 -18.61 5.26
N PRO A 47 -1.21 -18.22 6.34
CA PRO A 47 0.17 -17.75 6.21
C PRO A 47 1.06 -18.87 5.65
N PRO A 48 1.97 -18.56 4.72
CA PRO A 48 2.89 -19.56 4.18
C PRO A 48 3.82 -20.07 5.29
N ARG A 49 4.16 -21.37 5.25
CA ARG A 49 5.03 -22.00 6.25
C ARG A 49 6.44 -21.43 6.25
N SER A 50 6.94 -21.05 5.07
CA SER A 50 8.21 -20.38 4.90
C SER A 50 8.16 -19.55 3.63
N ILE A 51 8.82 -18.39 3.68
CA ILE A 51 8.91 -17.48 2.56
C ILE A 51 10.24 -16.74 2.61
N SER A 52 10.95 -16.73 1.48
CA SER A 52 12.22 -15.99 1.31
C SER A 52 12.02 -14.55 0.85
N GLN A 53 10.85 -14.23 0.32
CA GLN A 53 10.48 -12.94 -0.22
C GLN A 53 9.95 -12.01 0.88
N LYS A 54 10.02 -10.71 0.63
CA LYS A 54 9.36 -9.70 1.46
C LYS A 54 7.85 -10.01 1.51
N ARG A 55 7.26 -10.00 2.71
CA ARG A 55 5.81 -10.14 2.90
C ARG A 55 5.17 -8.76 2.97
N VAL A 56 4.07 -8.58 2.25
CA VAL A 56 3.21 -7.38 2.31
C VAL A 56 1.79 -7.84 2.60
N LEU A 57 1.09 -7.17 3.51
CA LEU A 57 -0.29 -7.51 3.85
C LEU A 57 -1.25 -6.79 2.90
N GLU A 58 -2.29 -7.47 2.44
CA GLU A 58 -3.33 -6.90 1.56
C GLU A 58 -4.01 -5.65 2.18
N GLU A 59 -4.07 -5.55 3.51
CA GLU A 59 -4.61 -4.40 4.23
C GLU A 59 -3.74 -3.14 4.20
N GLU A 60 -2.44 -3.29 3.91
CA GLU A 60 -1.48 -2.18 3.76
C GLU A 60 -1.55 -1.53 2.37
N LEU A 61 -2.29 -2.14 1.44
CA LEU A 61 -2.39 -1.66 0.06
C LEU A 61 -3.21 -0.36 -0.04
N PRO A 62 -2.84 0.53 -0.98
CA PRO A 62 -3.59 1.76 -1.20
C PRO A 62 -4.94 1.45 -1.82
N LYS A 63 -6.02 1.92 -1.18
CA LYS A 63 -7.37 1.81 -1.75
C LYS A 63 -7.64 2.98 -2.71
N PRO A 64 -8.33 2.78 -3.85
CA PRO A 64 -8.83 1.50 -4.36
C PRO A 64 -7.74 0.67 -5.06
N TYR A 65 -7.82 -0.66 -4.90
CA TYR A 65 -6.96 -1.61 -5.62
C TYR A 65 -7.78 -2.77 -6.21
N ARG A 66 -7.14 -3.53 -7.10
CA ARG A 66 -7.57 -4.84 -7.58
C ARG A 66 -6.36 -5.76 -7.70
N ILE A 67 -6.57 -7.04 -7.42
CA ILE A 67 -5.56 -8.09 -7.57
C ILE A 67 -5.98 -8.96 -8.75
N LEU A 68 -5.07 -9.17 -9.70
CA LEU A 68 -5.27 -10.03 -10.86
C LEU A 68 -4.32 -11.23 -10.72
N THR A 69 -4.92 -12.41 -10.62
CA THR A 69 -4.22 -13.70 -10.68
C THR A 69 -4.17 -14.21 -12.12
N PRO A 70 -3.32 -15.20 -12.45
CA PRO A 70 -3.23 -15.74 -13.82
C PRO A 70 -4.55 -16.36 -14.31
N PHE A 71 -5.43 -16.74 -13.39
CA PHE A 71 -6.74 -17.34 -13.64
C PHE A 71 -7.90 -16.34 -13.55
N SER A 72 -7.62 -15.06 -13.28
CA SER A 72 -8.67 -14.06 -13.13
C SER A 72 -9.31 -13.77 -14.49
N PRO A 73 -10.64 -13.96 -14.64
CA PRO A 73 -11.32 -13.62 -15.87
C PRO A 73 -11.20 -12.12 -16.12
N TYR A 74 -10.45 -11.76 -17.16
CA TYR A 74 -10.14 -10.37 -17.47
C TYR A 74 -11.37 -9.68 -18.06
N THR A 75 -12.08 -8.90 -17.25
CA THR A 75 -13.09 -7.97 -17.74
C THR A 75 -12.47 -6.57 -17.76
N HIS A 76 -12.28 -6.02 -18.97
CA HIS A 76 -11.70 -4.69 -19.18
C HIS A 76 -12.73 -3.60 -18.85
N TYR A 77 -13.26 -3.59 -17.63
CA TYR A 77 -14.21 -2.58 -17.19
C TYR A 77 -13.43 -1.29 -16.84
N ARG A 78 -13.64 -0.22 -17.61
CA ARG A 78 -13.07 1.12 -17.38
C ARG A 78 -13.71 1.80 -16.16
N THR A 79 -13.62 1.20 -14.99
CA THR A 79 -14.08 1.81 -13.75
C THR A 79 -12.92 2.15 -12.84
N THR A 80 -12.84 3.45 -12.57
CA THR A 80 -12.15 4.12 -11.46
C THR A 80 -10.65 3.88 -11.40
N ARG A 81 -9.84 4.95 -11.53
CA ARG A 81 -8.38 4.91 -11.36
C ARG A 81 -8.00 4.16 -10.08
N ARG A 82 -7.45 2.96 -10.21
CA ARG A 82 -7.09 2.10 -9.09
C ARG A 82 -5.77 1.37 -9.34
N LEU A 83 -5.15 0.95 -8.25
CA LEU A 83 -3.94 0.14 -8.32
C LEU A 83 -4.31 -1.28 -8.77
N THR A 84 -3.74 -1.73 -9.88
CA THR A 84 -3.81 -3.11 -10.35
C THR A 84 -2.54 -3.83 -9.97
N ILE A 85 -2.67 -4.93 -9.23
CA ILE A 85 -1.55 -5.74 -8.76
C ILE A 85 -1.64 -7.09 -9.47
N TYR A 86 -0.64 -7.41 -10.27
CA TYR A 86 -0.53 -8.69 -10.96
C TYR A 86 0.27 -9.63 -10.09
N VAL A 87 -0.31 -10.78 -9.75
CA VAL A 87 0.34 -11.80 -8.93
C VAL A 87 0.42 -13.12 -9.68
N ASP A 88 1.46 -13.90 -9.42
CA ASP A 88 1.60 -15.26 -9.94
C ASP A 88 0.71 -16.27 -9.17
N ASP A 89 0.83 -17.55 -9.51
CA ASP A 89 0.12 -18.66 -8.87
C ASP A 89 0.53 -18.90 -7.39
N LYS A 90 1.58 -18.22 -6.92
CA LYS A 90 2.13 -18.28 -5.55
C LYS A 90 1.91 -16.96 -4.79
N ASN A 91 1.11 -16.04 -5.32
CA ASN A 91 0.90 -14.68 -4.79
C ASN A 91 2.16 -13.82 -4.72
N ILE A 92 3.17 -14.09 -5.54
CA ILE A 92 4.30 -13.20 -5.74
C ILE A 92 3.88 -12.13 -6.73
N VAL A 93 4.07 -10.86 -6.37
CA VAL A 93 3.74 -9.73 -7.24
C VAL A 93 4.72 -9.66 -8.40
N GLU A 94 4.20 -9.78 -9.61
CA GLU A 94 4.97 -9.69 -10.86
C GLU A 94 5.07 -8.23 -11.33
N ASP A 95 3.96 -7.50 -11.29
CA ASP A 95 3.91 -6.08 -11.66
C ASP A 95 2.75 -5.32 -11.00
N VAL A 96 2.80 -4.00 -11.13
CA VAL A 96 1.82 -3.06 -10.59
C VAL A 96 1.57 -1.94 -11.61
N GLU A 97 0.29 -1.64 -11.85
CA GLU A 97 -0.15 -0.62 -12.81
C GLU A 97 -1.33 0.20 -12.27
N CYS A 98 -1.62 1.32 -12.93
CA CYS A 98 -2.84 2.08 -12.71
C CYS A 98 -3.80 1.86 -13.87
N SER A 99 -5.06 1.52 -13.57
CA SER A 99 -6.10 1.28 -14.57
C SER A 99 -7.44 1.84 -14.13
#